data_AF-K2BTQ5-F1
#
_entry.id   AF-K2BTQ5-F1
#
_cell.length_a   1.000
_cell.length_b   1.000
_cell.length_c   1.000
_cell.angle_alpha   90.00
_cell.angle_beta   90.00
_cell.angle_gamma   90.00
#
_symmetry.space_group_name_H-M   'P 1'
#
loop_
_entity.id
_entity.type
_entity.pdbx_description
1 polymer ?
#
loop_
_entity_poly.entity_id
_entity_poly.type
_entity_poly.pdbx_seq_one_letter_code
_entity_poly.pdbx_strand_id
1 'polypeptide(L)'
;MTATAHALIGASIASRIVNPIIGIPLAIISHFAADLVPHWDAGTNHKQKSPTRLKLEAAADVLVGFALVFLIFRTTVEPIYLFSMVIAAQLPDWL
;
A
#
# COMPACT_ATOMS: atom_id res chain seq x y z
N MET A 1 -2.65 -1.50 8.55
CA MET A 1 -3.94 -1.54 7.80
C MET A 1 -3.79 -2.54 6.66
N THR A 2 -4.80 -2.84 5.84
CA THR A 2 -4.58 -3.71 4.66
C THR A 2 -3.55 -3.10 3.69
N ALA A 3 -2.74 -3.95 3.06
CA ALA A 3 -1.77 -3.55 2.05
C ALA A 3 -2.46 -2.85 0.87
N THR A 4 -3.66 -3.33 0.50
CA THR A 4 -4.52 -2.68 -0.49
C THR A 4 -4.82 -1.22 -0.14
N ALA A 5 -5.14 -0.92 1.11
CA ALA A 5 -5.48 0.44 1.50
C ALA A 5 -4.23 1.35 1.49
N HIS A 6 -3.08 0.87 1.97
CA HIS A 6 -1.82 1.62 1.84
C HIS A 6 -1.47 1.90 0.36
N ALA A 7 -1.62 0.90 -0.52
CA ALA A 7 -1.39 1.05 -1.95
C ALA A 7 -2.30 2.12 -2.58
N LEU A 8 -3.60 2.10 -2.28
CA LEU A 8 -4.58 3.08 -2.79
C LEU A 8 -4.33 4.49 -2.25
N ILE A 9 -3.90 4.64 -1.00
CA ILE A 9 -3.50 5.94 -0.43
C ILE A 9 -2.27 6.48 -1.16
N GLY A 10 -1.21 5.67 -1.31
CA GLY A 10 0.00 6.05 -2.04
C GLY A 10 -0.30 6.49 -3.48
N ALA A 11 -1.13 5.73 -4.19
CA ALA A 11 -1.59 6.07 -5.54
C ALA A 11 -2.42 7.36 -5.58
N SER A 12 -3.29 7.57 -4.60
CA SER A 12 -4.09 8.79 -4.49
C SER A 12 -3.20 10.02 -4.28
N ILE A 13 -2.17 9.92 -3.44
CA ILE A 13 -1.17 10.98 -3.26
C ILE A 13 -0.42 11.23 -4.58
N ALA A 14 0.01 10.18 -5.28
CA ALA A 14 0.71 10.28 -6.56
C ALA A 14 -0.10 11.03 -7.62
N SER A 15 -1.43 10.90 -7.59
CA SER A 15 -2.33 11.62 -8.52
C SER A 15 -2.40 13.13 -8.30
N ARG A 16 -1.92 13.63 -7.15
CA ARG A 16 -2.01 15.05 -6.76
C ARG A 16 -0.65 15.69 -6.56
N ILE A 17 0.32 14.94 -6.04
CA ILE A 17 1.68 15.41 -5.76
C ILE A 17 2.60 14.72 -6.75
N VAL A 18 3.02 15.44 -7.80
CA VAL A 18 3.83 14.87 -8.89
C VAL A 18 5.34 14.95 -8.65
N ASN A 19 5.79 15.76 -7.68
CA ASN A 19 7.20 15.88 -7.33
C ASN A 19 7.62 14.70 -6.43
N PRO A 20 8.48 13.78 -6.89
CA PRO A 20 8.85 12.59 -6.12
C PRO A 20 9.58 12.91 -4.82
N ILE A 21 10.32 14.03 -4.76
CA ILE A 21 11.05 14.48 -3.57
C ILE A 21 10.08 14.76 -2.41
N ILE A 22 8.86 15.19 -2.71
CA ILE A 22 7.81 15.45 -1.71
C ILE A 22 6.88 14.24 -1.58
N GLY A 23 6.47 13.68 -2.72
CA GLY A 23 5.49 12.61 -2.77
C GLY A 23 5.96 11.33 -2.06
N ILE A 24 7.19 10.88 -2.30
CA ILE A 24 7.68 9.61 -1.73
C ILE A 24 7.77 9.69 -0.19
N PRO A 25 8.38 10.73 0.42
CA PRO A 25 8.32 10.88 1.87
C PRO A 25 6.89 10.95 2.41
N LEU A 26 6.00 11.68 1.74
CA LEU A 26 4.60 11.78 2.15
C LEU A 26 3.88 10.43 2.09
N ALA A 27 4.18 9.60 1.07
CA ALA A 27 3.66 8.24 0.96
C ALA A 27 4.12 7.38 2.14
N ILE A 28 5.40 7.41 2.51
CA ILE A 28 5.92 6.70 3.69
C ILE A 28 5.23 7.20 4.97
N ILE A 29 5.09 8.51 5.15
CA ILE A 29 4.41 9.10 6.32
C ILE A 29 2.94 8.66 6.37
N SER A 30 2.28 8.54 5.21
CA SER A 30 0.88 8.12 5.14
C SER A 30 0.64 6.73 5.70
N HIS A 31 1.63 5.85 5.69
CA HIS A 31 1.56 4.53 6.33
C HIS A 31 1.22 4.68 7.81
N PHE A 32 2.06 5.38 8.56
CA PHE A 32 1.88 5.59 10.00
C PHE A 32 0.57 6.31 10.30
N ALA A 33 0.23 7.32 9.50
CA ALA A 33 -1.01 8.07 9.68
C ALA A 33 -2.25 7.18 9.47
N ALA A 34 -2.22 6.30 8.46
CA ALA A 34 -3.33 5.40 8.18
C ALA A 34 -3.49 4.30 9.24
N ASP A 35 -2.38 3.85 9.82
CA ASP A 35 -2.39 2.84 10.89
C ASP A 35 -2.94 3.33 12.22
N LEU A 36 -3.04 4.65 12.41
CA LEU A 36 -3.76 5.22 13.56
C LEU A 36 -5.26 4.91 13.53
N VAL A 37 -5.81 4.59 12.36
CA VAL A 37 -7.22 4.20 12.22
C VAL A 37 -7.36 2.74 12.65
N PRO A 38 -8.29 2.38 13.56
CA PRO A 38 -8.53 0.98 13.91
C PRO A 38 -8.84 0.16 12.66
N HIS A 39 -8.05 -0.90 12.44
CA HIS A 39 -8.09 -1.67 11.20
C HIS A 39 -7.88 -3.16 11.45
N TRP A 40 -8.11 -3.94 10.39
CA TRP A 40 -7.73 -5.35 10.30
C TRP A 40 -6.85 -5.54 9.06
N ASP A 41 -6.14 -6.66 9.02
CA ASP A 41 -5.23 -7.06 7.95
C ASP A 41 -4.91 -8.57 8.01
N ALA A 42 -3.96 -9.03 7.21
CA ALA A 42 -3.47 -10.40 7.25
C ALA A 42 -2.84 -10.79 8.61
N GLY A 43 -2.21 -9.84 9.32
CA GLY A 43 -1.59 -10.05 10.63
C GLY A 43 -2.58 -10.17 11.81
N THR A 44 -3.82 -9.73 11.61
CA THR A 44 -4.88 -9.82 12.60
C THR A 44 -5.13 -11.28 13.00
N ASN A 45 -5.06 -11.57 14.31
CA ASN A 45 -5.11 -12.93 14.87
C ASN A 45 -4.08 -13.93 14.30
N HIS A 46 -2.91 -13.47 13.85
CA HIS A 46 -1.90 -14.32 13.20
C HIS A 46 -1.50 -15.58 14.01
N LYS A 47 -1.54 -15.52 15.35
CA LYS A 47 -1.23 -16.68 16.22
C LYS A 47 -2.16 -17.88 16.00
N GLN A 48 -3.34 -17.65 15.42
CA GLN A 48 -4.33 -18.69 15.10
C GLN A 48 -4.23 -19.16 13.64
N LYS A 49 -3.30 -18.61 12.86
CA LYS A 49 -3.12 -18.92 11.43
C LYS A 49 -1.86 -19.76 11.23
N SER A 50 -1.91 -20.69 10.28
CA SER A 50 -0.69 -21.35 9.82
C SER A 50 0.21 -20.36 9.08
N PRO A 51 1.55 -20.55 9.08
CA PRO A 51 2.46 -19.68 8.34
C PRO A 51 2.12 -19.57 6.85
N THR A 52 1.68 -20.67 6.23
CA THR A 52 1.26 -20.69 4.83
C THR A 52 0.01 -19.82 4.60
N ARG A 53 -0.99 -19.94 5.47
CA ARG A 53 -2.21 -19.13 5.36
C ARG A 53 -1.90 -17.64 5.49
N LEU A 54 -1.08 -17.26 6.47
CA LEU A 54 -0.68 -15.87 6.67
C LEU A 54 0.04 -15.30 5.43
N LYS A 55 0.99 -16.05 4.86
CA LYS A 55 1.71 -15.64 3.64
C LYS A 55 0.78 -15.50 2.44
N LEU A 56 -0.18 -16.42 2.26
CA LEU A 56 -1.14 -16.35 1.15
C LEU A 56 -2.11 -15.17 1.31
N GLU A 57 -2.63 -14.93 2.51
CA GLU A 57 -3.51 -13.77 2.77
C GLU A 57 -2.76 -12.45 2.52
N ALA A 58 -1.53 -12.31 3.03
CA ALA A 58 -0.70 -11.12 2.80
C ALA A 58 -0.35 -10.92 1.32
N ALA A 59 0.06 -11.98 0.62
CA ALA A 59 0.37 -11.91 -0.80
C ALA A 59 -0.86 -11.55 -1.64
N ALA A 60 -2.02 -12.13 -1.31
CA ALA A 60 -3.28 -11.82 -1.99
C ALA A 60 -3.67 -10.34 -1.79
N ASP A 61 -3.53 -9.80 -0.58
CA ASP A 61 -3.83 -8.38 -0.29
C ASP A 61 -2.91 -7.44 -1.10
N VAL A 62 -1.60 -7.70 -1.15
CA VAL A 62 -0.67 -6.92 -1.97
C VAL A 62 -1.05 -6.98 -3.46
N LEU A 63 -1.32 -8.18 -3.99
CA LEU A 63 -1.68 -8.35 -5.41
C LEU A 63 -2.99 -7.63 -5.76
N VAL A 64 -3.99 -7.70 -4.89
CA VAL A 64 -5.26 -6.96 -5.05
C VAL A 64 -4.99 -5.46 -5.04
N GLY A 65 -4.17 -4.96 -4.11
CA GLY A 65 -3.76 -3.56 -4.05
C GLY A 65 -3.11 -3.07 -5.34
N PHE A 66 -2.10 -3.78 -5.83
CA PHE A 66 -1.41 -3.44 -7.08
C PHE A 66 -2.34 -3.50 -8.30
N ALA A 67 -3.20 -4.51 -8.38
CA ALA A 67 -4.18 -4.64 -9.46
C ALA A 67 -5.18 -3.47 -9.47
N LEU A 68 -5.74 -3.13 -8.31
CA LEU A 68 -6.69 -2.01 -8.18
C LEU A 68 -6.02 -0.68 -8.50
N VAL A 69 -4.81 -0.42 -7.99
CA VAL A 69 -4.06 0.79 -8.31
C VAL A 69 -3.82 0.90 -9.82
N PHE A 70 -3.36 -0.18 -10.45
CA PHE A 70 -3.14 -0.19 -11.90
C PHE A 70 -4.43 0.09 -12.66
N LEU A 71 -5.53 -0.58 -12.33
CA LEU A 71 -6.82 -0.39 -13.02
C LEU A 71 -7.35 1.04 -12.88
N ILE A 72 -7.20 1.66 -11.71
CA ILE A 72 -7.77 2.98 -11.42
C ILE A 72 -6.88 4.13 -11.93
N PHE A 73 -5.56 4.04 -11.76
CA PHE A 73 -4.66 5.19 -11.92
C PHE A 73 -3.74 5.13 -13.15
N ARG A 74 -3.68 4.02 -13.89
CA ARG A 74 -2.76 3.84 -15.04
C ARG A 74 -2.86 4.90 -16.14
N THR A 75 -4.01 5.58 -16.28
CA THR A 75 -4.20 6.63 -17.29
C THR A 75 -3.95 8.03 -16.76
N THR A 76 -3.77 8.19 -15.44
CA THR A 76 -3.65 9.50 -14.79
C THR A 76 -2.30 9.74 -14.15
N VAL A 77 -1.57 8.68 -13.81
CA VAL A 77 -0.24 8.74 -13.19
C VAL A 77 0.72 7.90 -14.00
N GLU A 78 1.91 8.43 -14.27
CA GLU A 78 2.97 7.69 -14.95
C GLU A 78 3.30 6.41 -14.16
N PRO A 79 3.35 5.23 -14.80
CA PRO A 79 3.43 3.94 -14.10
C PRO A 79 4.62 3.78 -13.15
N ILE A 80 5.83 4.24 -13.53
CA ILE A 80 7.02 4.10 -12.68
C ILE A 80 6.81 4.91 -11.40
N TYR A 81 6.35 6.15 -11.52
CA TYR A 81 6.07 6.99 -10.37
C TYR A 81 4.94 6.42 -9.51
N LEU A 82 3.86 5.96 -10.15
CA LEU A 82 2.72 5.33 -9.48
C LEU A 82 3.15 4.16 -8.59
N PHE A 83 3.89 3.20 -9.15
CA PHE A 83 4.33 2.03 -8.39
C PHE A 83 5.39 2.36 -7.36
N SER A 84 6.25 3.36 -7.62
CA SER A 84 7.20 3.86 -6.62
C SER A 84 6.47 4.42 -5.40
N MET A 85 5.37 5.15 -5.59
CA MET A 85 4.53 5.70 -4.52
C MET A 85 3.78 4.60 -3.75
N VAL A 86 3.25 3.60 -4.46
CA VAL A 86 2.61 2.42 -3.85
C VAL A 86 3.58 1.64 -2.96
N ILE A 87 4.80 1.39 -3.45
CA ILE A 87 5.84 0.69 -2.68
C ILE A 87 6.25 1.53 -1.48
N ALA A 88 6.46 2.84 -1.66
CA ALA A 88 6.82 3.74 -0.57
C ALA A 88 5.77 3.78 0.55
N ALA A 89 4.47 3.79 0.20
CA ALA A 89 3.38 3.78 1.18
C ALA A 89 3.24 2.47 1.97
N GLN A 90 3.82 1.37 1.48
CA GLN A 90 3.81 0.09 2.15
C GLN A 90 5.16 -0.24 2.81
N LEU A 91 6.23 0.48 2.49
CA LEU A 91 7.62 0.17 2.87
C LEU A 91 7.81 -0.26 4.34
N PRO A 92 7.18 0.39 5.35
CA PRO A 92 7.36 -0.02 6.75
C PRO A 92 6.92 -1.46 7.07
N ASP A 93 5.98 -2.05 6.31
CA ASP A 93 5.55 -3.45 6.51
C ASP A 93 6.62 -4.48 6.10
N TRP A 94 7.66 -4.07 5.36
CA TRP A 94 8.64 -4.95 4.70
C TRP A 94 10.02 -4.90 5.36
N LEU A 95 10.22 -3.98 6.32
CA LEU A 95 11.49 -3.75 7.03
C LEU A 95 11.45 -4.38 8.42
#